data_AF-A0AAE9IW51-F1
#
_entry.id   AF-A0AAE9IW51-F1
#
_cell.length_a   1.000
_cell.length_b   1.000
_cell.length_c   1.000
_cell.angle_alpha   90.00
_cell.angle_beta   90.00
_cell.angle_gamma   90.00
#
_symmetry.space_group_name_H-M   'P 1'
#
loop_
_entity.id
_entity.type
_entity.pdbx_description
1 polymer ?
#
loop_
_entity_poly.entity_id
_entity_poly.type
_entity_poly.pdbx_seq_one_letter_code
_entity_poly.pdbx_strand_id
1 'polypeptide(L)'
;MTLTAEEIANQKRVLKNQREKQHYQNINKELEKLGKQLPNPAGGKLSKIETLKLANKYLESLKKMLNEKEDIKPMATGPRKIKVEPEWIAQPVVAKQEKVKSIKMEILEYREQAERVEYGNVAFYDETSDPERFFRELDESLGFVPAHW
;
A
#
# COMPACT_ATOMS: atom_id res chain seq x y z
N MET A 1 38.87 3.57 -7.02
CA MET A 1 38.29 4.93 -7.02
C MET A 1 36.95 4.84 -6.31
N THR A 2 36.82 5.48 -5.15
CA THR A 2 35.57 5.50 -4.37
C THR A 2 34.64 6.56 -4.95
N LEU A 3 33.35 6.23 -5.10
CA LEU A 3 32.34 7.21 -5.52
C LEU A 3 32.30 8.36 -4.51
N THR A 4 32.18 9.57 -5.03
CA THR A 4 32.00 10.77 -4.21
C THR A 4 30.63 10.76 -3.54
N ALA A 5 30.48 11.47 -2.42
CA ALA A 5 29.21 11.58 -1.71
C ALA A 5 28.08 12.15 -2.60
N GLU A 6 28.42 13.07 -3.50
CA GLU A 6 27.48 13.66 -4.47
C GLU A 6 26.99 12.63 -5.49
N GLU A 7 27.88 11.77 -6.01
CA GLU A 7 27.51 10.68 -6.93
C GLU A 7 26.59 9.67 -6.24
N ILE A 8 26.86 9.33 -4.97
CA ILE A 8 26.00 8.44 -4.17
C ILE A 8 24.62 9.08 -3.95
N ALA A 9 24.54 10.36 -3.61
CA ALA A 9 23.29 11.07 -3.42
C ALA A 9 22.46 11.13 -4.72
N ASN A 10 23.11 11.41 -5.85
CA ASN A 10 22.47 11.40 -7.17
C ASN A 10 21.94 10.01 -7.53
N GLN A 11 22.72 8.95 -7.32
CA GLN A 11 22.26 7.56 -7.53
C GLN A 11 21.02 7.23 -6.68
N LYS A 12 21.02 7.58 -5.39
CA LYS A 12 19.86 7.38 -4.51
C LYS A 12 18.61 8.08 -5.04
N ARG A 13 18.76 9.32 -5.52
CA ARG A 13 17.66 10.10 -6.11
C ARG A 13 17.11 9.45 -7.38
N VAL A 14 17.98 9.00 -8.27
CA VAL A 14 17.60 8.30 -9.50
C VAL A 14 16.83 7.01 -9.17
N LEU A 15 17.35 6.20 -8.23
CA LEU A 15 16.68 4.96 -7.81
C LEU A 15 15.32 5.23 -7.15
N LYS A 16 15.21 6.27 -6.32
CA LYS A 16 13.92 6.70 -5.74
C LYS A 16 12.91 7.06 -6.84
N ASN A 17 13.30 7.93 -7.78
CA ASN A 17 12.43 8.35 -8.87
C ASN A 17 12.02 7.17 -9.77
N GLN A 18 12.94 6.22 -10.01
CA GLN A 18 12.64 5.02 -10.78
C GLN A 18 11.59 4.15 -10.08
N ARG A 19 11.71 3.95 -8.76
CA ARG A 19 10.71 3.23 -7.97
C ARG A 19 9.35 3.90 -7.98
N GLU A 20 9.30 5.22 -7.81
CA GLU A 20 8.05 5.98 -7.88
C GLU A 20 7.40 5.89 -9.27
N LYS A 21 8.19 6.02 -10.34
CA LYS A 21 7.70 5.83 -11.71
C LYS A 21 7.11 4.43 -11.92
N GLN A 22 7.80 3.39 -11.47
CA GLN A 22 7.30 2.01 -11.55
C GLN A 22 6.00 1.83 -10.74
N HIS A 23 5.93 2.43 -9.55
CA HIS A 23 4.73 2.43 -8.73
C HIS A 23 3.53 3.04 -9.46
N TYR A 24 3.67 4.24 -10.03
CA TYR A 24 2.60 4.89 -10.80
C TYR A 24 2.25 4.14 -12.09
N GLN A 25 3.24 3.53 -12.76
CA GLN A 25 3.00 2.67 -13.93
C GLN A 25 2.13 1.47 -13.57
N ASN A 26 2.42 0.81 -12.44
CA ASN A 26 1.63 -0.32 -11.98
C ASN A 26 0.19 0.09 -11.63
N ILE A 27 0.01 1.21 -10.91
CA ILE A 27 -1.32 1.76 -10.60
C ILE A 27 -2.11 2.03 -11.88
N ASN A 28 -1.50 2.70 -12.87
CA ASN A 28 -2.18 3.03 -14.12
C ASN A 28 -2.57 1.76 -14.89
N LYS A 29 -1.72 0.72 -14.87
CA LYS A 29 -2.02 -0.57 -15.50
C LYS A 29 -3.24 -1.24 -14.86
N GLU A 30 -3.32 -1.26 -13.53
CA GLU A 30 -4.49 -1.82 -12.85
C GLU A 30 -5.76 -0.98 -13.08
N LEU A 31 -5.62 0.35 -13.16
CA LEU A 31 -6.74 1.24 -13.49
C LEU A 31 -7.26 1.02 -14.93
N GLU A 32 -6.37 0.79 -15.89
CA GLU A 32 -6.75 0.43 -17.25
C GLU A 32 -7.46 -0.93 -17.31
N LYS A 33 -7.00 -1.92 -16.53
CA LYS A 33 -7.71 -3.21 -16.41
C LYS A 33 -9.11 -3.02 -15.85
N LEU A 34 -9.26 -2.20 -14.80
CA LEU A 34 -10.58 -1.86 -14.25
C LEU A 34 -11.47 -1.24 -15.32
N GLY A 35 -10.96 -0.23 -16.06
CA GLY A 35 -11.74 0.43 -17.11
C GLY A 35 -12.25 -0.50 -18.20
N LYS A 36 -11.49 -1.55 -18.56
CA LYS A 36 -11.91 -2.57 -19.55
C LYS A 36 -13.04 -3.48 -19.05
N GLN A 37 -13.19 -3.65 -17.75
CA GLN A 37 -14.25 -4.47 -17.16
C GLN A 37 -15.57 -3.72 -17.01
N LEU A 38 -15.54 -2.39 -17.10
CA LEU A 38 -16.74 -1.57 -16.94
C LEU A 38 -17.55 -1.51 -18.22
N PRO A 39 -18.90 -1.59 -18.14
CA PRO A 39 -19.76 -1.36 -19.28
C PRO A 39 -19.68 0.12 -19.69
N ASN A 40 -19.03 0.40 -20.82
CA ASN A 40 -18.93 1.75 -21.38
C ASN A 40 -19.68 1.86 -22.73
N PRO A 41 -20.94 2.32 -22.74
CA PRO A 41 -21.74 2.42 -23.96
C PRO A 41 -21.21 3.47 -24.95
N ALA A 42 -20.43 4.45 -24.49
CA ALA A 42 -19.85 5.47 -25.37
C ALA A 42 -18.61 4.97 -26.15
N GLY A 43 -18.10 3.76 -25.85
CA GLY A 43 -16.97 3.13 -26.55
C GLY A 43 -15.61 3.84 -26.43
N GLY A 44 -15.55 5.02 -25.80
CA GLY A 44 -14.35 5.85 -25.68
C GLY A 44 -13.46 5.49 -24.48
N LYS A 45 -12.28 6.11 -24.42
CA LYS A 45 -11.38 6.00 -23.27
C LYS A 45 -11.93 6.78 -22.09
N LEU A 46 -12.10 6.13 -20.94
CA LEU A 46 -12.48 6.79 -19.68
C LEU A 46 -11.26 7.45 -19.04
N SER A 47 -11.43 8.65 -18.47
CA SER A 47 -10.42 9.25 -17.58
C SER A 47 -10.33 8.48 -16.26
N LYS A 48 -9.29 8.76 -15.46
CA LYS A 48 -9.09 8.09 -14.16
C LYS A 48 -10.28 8.29 -13.21
N ILE A 49 -10.77 9.53 -13.11
CA ILE A 49 -11.90 9.88 -12.25
C ILE A 49 -13.19 9.24 -12.78
N GLU A 50 -13.41 9.27 -14.09
CA GLU A 50 -14.59 8.65 -14.70
C GLU A 50 -14.60 7.13 -14.51
N THR A 51 -13.45 6.48 -14.67
CA THR A 51 -13.30 5.03 -14.42
C THR A 51 -13.73 4.68 -13.00
N LEU A 52 -13.25 5.43 -12.00
CA LEU A 52 -13.61 5.19 -10.59
C LEU A 52 -15.09 5.48 -10.32
N LYS A 53 -15.63 6.59 -10.85
CA LYS A 53 -17.05 6.93 -10.71
C LYS A 53 -17.96 5.88 -11.35
N LEU A 54 -17.60 5.41 -12.55
CA LEU A 54 -18.36 4.40 -13.28
C LEU A 54 -18.28 3.04 -12.58
N ALA A 55 -17.12 2.67 -12.03
CA ALA A 55 -16.97 1.45 -11.23
C ALA A 55 -17.92 1.41 -10.04
N ASN A 56 -17.98 2.50 -9.25
CA ASN A 56 -18.91 2.58 -8.13
C ASN A 56 -20.36 2.48 -8.57
N LYS A 57 -20.75 3.21 -9.63
CA LYS A 57 -22.11 3.11 -10.18
C LYS A 57 -22.44 1.69 -10.64
N TYR A 58 -21.50 1.02 -11.29
CA TYR A 58 -21.69 -0.34 -11.76
C TYR A 58 -21.86 -1.33 -10.61
N LEU A 59 -21.03 -1.23 -9.56
CA LEU A 59 -21.20 -2.03 -8.34
C LEU A 59 -22.59 -1.84 -7.71
N GLU A 60 -23.07 -0.60 -7.60
CA GLU A 60 -24.41 -0.33 -7.05
C GLU A 60 -25.53 -0.88 -7.94
N SER A 61 -25.41 -0.76 -9.27
CA SER A 61 -26.36 -1.37 -10.20
C SER A 61 -26.39 -2.90 -10.08
N LEU A 62 -25.23 -3.55 -9.97
CA LEU A 62 -25.15 -5.00 -9.79
C LEU A 62 -25.80 -5.43 -8.46
N LYS A 63 -25.56 -4.72 -7.36
CA LYS A 63 -26.21 -4.98 -6.07
C LYS A 63 -27.73 -4.89 -6.17
N LYS A 64 -28.25 -3.83 -6.79
CA LYS A 64 -29.69 -3.67 -7.01
C LYS A 64 -30.27 -4.80 -7.84
N MET A 65 -29.65 -5.12 -8.98
CA MET A 65 -30.10 -6.23 -9.84
C MET A 65 -30.09 -7.58 -9.14
N LEU A 66 -29.14 -7.82 -8.22
CA LEU A 66 -29.11 -9.03 -7.42
C LEU A 66 -30.22 -9.05 -6.37
N ASN A 67 -30.46 -7.92 -5.70
CA ASN A 67 -31.49 -7.80 -4.67
C ASN A 67 -32.92 -7.82 -5.24
N GLU A 68 -33.14 -7.19 -6.41
CA GLU A 68 -34.41 -7.22 -7.14
C GLU A 68 -34.73 -8.61 -7.72
N LYS A 69 -33.72 -9.45 -7.96
CA LYS A 69 -33.92 -10.86 -8.34
C LYS A 69 -34.34 -11.75 -7.18
N GLU A 70 -34.21 -11.30 -5.93
CA GLU A 70 -34.78 -11.98 -4.77
C GLU A 70 -36.29 -11.69 -4.60
N ASP A 71 -36.85 -10.71 -5.31
CA ASP A 71 -38.28 -10.36 -5.26
C ASP A 71 -39.20 -11.24 -6.13
N ILE A 72 -38.70 -12.38 -6.64
CA ILE A 72 -39.57 -13.48 -7.06
C ILE A 72 -40.04 -14.18 -5.78
N LYS A 73 -41.11 -13.67 -5.17
CA LYS A 73 -41.72 -14.22 -3.96
C LYS A 73 -42.04 -15.72 -4.11
N PRO A 74 -41.55 -16.60 -3.21
CA PRO A 74 -42.36 -17.67 -2.69
C PRO A 74 -42.81 -17.28 -1.28
N MET A 75 -44.12 -17.12 -1.15
CA MET A 75 -44.93 -17.44 0.02
C MET A 75 -44.17 -17.78 1.32
N ALA A 76 -44.31 -16.90 2.32
CA ALA A 76 -44.18 -17.15 3.76
C ALA A 76 -43.08 -18.13 4.23
N THR A 77 -41.88 -17.65 4.52
CA THR A 77 -41.12 -18.12 5.70
C THR A 77 -40.11 -17.04 6.13
N GLY A 78 -40.03 -16.78 7.43
CA GLY A 78 -39.33 -15.62 8.04
C GLY A 78 -37.82 -15.51 7.78
N PRO A 79 -37.17 -14.48 8.34
CA PRO A 79 -35.77 -14.15 8.02
C PRO A 79 -34.84 -15.28 8.48
N ARG A 80 -34.30 -16.05 7.52
CA ARG A 80 -33.21 -16.98 7.80
C ARG A 80 -31.94 -16.15 7.99
N LYS A 81 -31.48 -16.02 9.24
CA LYS A 81 -30.13 -15.51 9.55
C LYS A 81 -29.12 -16.49 8.99
N ILE A 82 -28.61 -16.20 7.80
CA ILE A 82 -27.47 -16.89 7.23
C ILE A 82 -26.21 -16.34 7.93
N LYS A 83 -25.80 -17.00 9.02
CA LYS A 83 -24.45 -16.85 9.58
C LYS A 83 -23.51 -17.71 8.75
N VAL A 84 -23.01 -17.21 7.62
CA VAL A 84 -21.75 -17.71 7.06
C VAL A 84 -20.73 -16.60 7.22
N GLU A 85 -19.91 -16.72 8.26
CA GLU A 85 -18.60 -16.10 8.22
C GLU A 85 -17.83 -16.73 7.06
N PRO A 86 -17.33 -15.94 6.10
CA PRO A 86 -16.61 -16.50 4.96
C PRO A 86 -15.27 -17.09 5.42
N GLU A 87 -15.00 -18.33 5.03
CA GLU A 87 -13.85 -19.16 5.50
C GLU A 87 -12.46 -18.52 5.30
N TRP A 88 -12.32 -17.48 4.47
CA TRP A 88 -11.03 -16.77 4.31
C TRP A 88 -10.59 -16.02 5.57
N ILE A 89 -11.49 -15.79 6.54
CA ILE A 89 -11.16 -15.17 7.82
C ILE A 89 -10.42 -16.18 8.76
N ALA A 90 -10.49 -17.49 8.49
CA ALA A 90 -9.98 -18.54 9.38
C ALA A 90 -8.75 -19.30 8.86
N GLN A 91 -7.86 -18.68 8.08
CA GLN A 91 -6.53 -19.28 7.85
C GLN A 91 -5.54 -18.82 8.94
N PRO A 92 -5.00 -19.72 9.77
CA PRO A 92 -4.00 -19.35 10.75
C PRO A 92 -2.77 -18.77 10.03
N VAL A 93 -2.31 -17.59 10.48
CA VAL A 93 -1.20 -16.78 9.94
C VAL A 93 0.18 -17.44 10.15
N VAL A 94 0.25 -18.77 10.09
CA VAL A 94 1.44 -19.54 10.47
C VAL A 94 2.34 -19.81 9.26
N ALA A 95 1.77 -19.96 8.05
CA ALA A 95 2.52 -20.33 6.84
C ALA A 95 3.36 -19.19 6.21
N LYS A 96 3.34 -17.98 6.76
CA LYS A 96 4.15 -16.84 6.25
C LYS A 96 5.26 -16.39 7.19
N GLN A 97 5.39 -17.01 8.37
CA GLN A 97 6.39 -16.57 9.34
C GLN A 97 7.82 -16.93 8.94
N GLU A 98 8.08 -18.03 8.25
CA GLU A 98 9.45 -18.39 7.84
C GLU A 98 10.05 -17.42 6.82
N LYS A 99 9.25 -16.97 5.85
CA LYS A 99 9.68 -15.95 4.88
C LYS A 99 9.88 -14.59 5.54
N VAL A 100 9.00 -14.21 6.48
CA VAL A 100 9.14 -12.96 7.24
C VAL A 100 10.35 -13.00 8.19
N LYS A 101 10.63 -14.14 8.83
CA LYS A 101 11.82 -14.35 9.66
C LYS A 101 13.10 -14.27 8.82
N SER A 102 13.11 -14.89 7.63
CA SER A 102 14.25 -14.82 6.71
C SER A 102 14.51 -13.38 6.24
N ILE A 103 13.46 -12.65 5.86
CA ILE A 103 13.58 -11.24 5.46
C ILE A 103 14.05 -10.36 6.63
N LYS A 104 13.56 -10.61 7.85
CA LYS A 104 13.97 -9.87 9.04
C LYS A 104 15.45 -10.13 9.38
N MET A 105 15.92 -11.36 9.20
CA MET A 105 17.33 -11.72 9.39
C MET A 105 18.22 -11.08 8.33
N GLU A 106 17.79 -11.06 7.06
CA GLU A 106 18.53 -10.43 5.97
C GLU A 106 18.65 -8.90 6.20
N ILE A 107 17.57 -8.24 6.64
CA ILE A 107 17.60 -6.81 7.00
C ILE A 107 18.55 -6.53 8.17
N LEU A 108 18.59 -7.42 9.17
CA LEU A 108 19.51 -7.29 10.32
C LEU A 108 20.97 -7.50 9.91
N GLU A 109 21.24 -8.48 9.04
CA GLU A 109 22.58 -8.75 8.53
C GLU A 109 23.13 -7.56 7.70
N TYR A 110 22.29 -6.95 6.85
CA TYR A 110 22.67 -5.72 6.14
C TYR A 110 22.90 -4.52 7.08
N ARG A 111 22.17 -4.43 8.19
CA ARG A 111 22.34 -3.38 9.21
C ARG A 111 23.64 -3.57 9.99
N GLU A 112 23.95 -4.79 10.41
CA GLU A 112 25.17 -5.13 11.13
C GLU A 112 26.43 -4.99 10.24
N GLN A 113 26.30 -5.30 8.94
CA GLN A 113 27.33 -5.03 7.95
C GLN A 113 27.56 -3.52 7.75
N ALA A 114 26.50 -2.70 7.77
CA ALA A 114 26.62 -1.24 7.71
C ALA A 114 27.31 -0.67 8.96
N GLU A 115 26.95 -1.17 10.16
CA GLU A 115 27.60 -0.79 11.42
C GLU A 115 29.09 -1.19 11.46
N ARG A 116 29.48 -2.34 10.87
CA ARG A 116 30.90 -2.72 10.72
C ARG A 116 31.70 -1.80 9.80
N VAL A 117 31.07 -1.20 8.78
CA VAL A 117 31.74 -0.20 7.94
C VAL A 117 31.90 1.13 8.68
N GLU A 118 31.05 1.39 9.68
CA GLU A 118 30.98 2.67 10.40
C GLU A 118 32.02 2.81 11.53
N TYR A 119 32.55 1.73 12.08
CA TYR A 119 33.68 1.80 13.04
C TYR A 119 35.04 2.09 12.39
N GLY A 120 35.12 2.08 11.05
CA GLY A 120 36.34 2.42 10.30
C GLY A 120 36.33 3.83 9.67
N ASN A 121 35.20 4.52 9.69
CA ASN A 121 35.07 5.87 9.13
C ASN A 121 34.16 6.64 10.06
N VAL A 122 34.72 7.59 10.80
CA VAL A 122 33.99 8.53 11.64
C VAL A 122 33.04 9.31 10.73
N ALA A 123 31.82 8.80 10.57
CA ALA A 123 30.78 9.42 9.78
C ALA A 123 30.34 10.69 10.52
N PHE A 124 30.55 11.83 9.88
CA PHE A 124 30.01 13.10 10.30
C PHE A 124 28.48 13.01 10.15
N TYR A 125 27.79 12.71 11.24
CA TYR A 125 26.33 12.67 11.30
C TYR A 125 25.79 14.09 11.07
N ASP A 126 25.32 14.36 9.85
CA ASP A 126 24.52 15.54 9.56
C ASP A 126 23.08 15.28 10.05
N GLU A 127 22.69 15.96 11.13
CA GLU A 127 21.41 15.87 11.83
C GLU A 127 20.18 16.09 10.93
N THR A 128 20.36 16.54 9.69
CA THR A 128 19.29 16.72 8.70
C THR A 128 18.80 15.41 8.07
N SER A 129 19.53 14.30 8.20
CA SER A 129 19.13 12.99 7.68
C SER A 129 18.34 12.14 8.68
N ASP A 130 18.07 12.65 9.89
CA ASP A 130 17.28 11.96 10.91
C ASP A 130 15.78 11.94 10.51
N PRO A 131 15.21 10.77 10.15
CA PRO A 131 13.80 10.65 9.77
C PRO A 131 12.85 11.00 10.93
N GLU A 132 13.31 10.96 12.18
CA GLU A 132 12.53 11.33 13.36
C GLU A 132 12.46 12.84 13.57
N ARG A 133 13.31 13.64 12.89
CA ARG A 133 13.25 15.11 12.94
C ARG A 133 11.90 15.63 12.46
N PHE A 134 11.35 15.05 11.40
CA PHE A 134 10.05 15.46 10.84
C PHE A 134 8.90 15.24 11.84
N PHE A 135 8.92 14.11 12.56
CA PHE A 135 7.90 13.80 13.57
C PHE A 135 8.06 14.67 14.82
N ARG A 136 9.30 14.94 15.25
CA ARG A 136 9.58 15.86 16.36
C ARG A 136 9.14 17.29 16.07
N GLU A 137 9.41 17.79 14.86
CA GLU A 137 9.01 19.15 14.41
C GLU A 137 7.48 19.26 14.24
N LEU A 138 6.82 18.18 13.82
CA LEU A 138 5.36 18.08 13.80
C LEU A 138 4.74 18.08 15.20
N ASP A 139 5.30 17.30 16.14
CA ASP A 139 4.79 17.22 17.51
C ASP A 139 5.00 18.55 18.27
N GLU A 140 6.15 19.23 18.04
CA GLU A 140 6.41 20.58 18.58
C GLU A 140 5.45 21.63 17.98
N SER A 141 5.17 21.56 16.67
CA SER A 141 4.23 22.48 16.00
C SER A 141 2.77 22.26 16.44
N LEU A 142 2.42 21.07 16.90
CA LEU A 142 1.07 20.70 17.33
C LEU A 142 0.89 20.74 18.86
N GLY A 143 1.95 21.06 19.61
CA GLY A 143 1.93 21.15 21.07
C GLY A 143 1.71 19.81 21.77
N PHE A 144 2.06 18.70 21.12
CA PHE A 144 1.89 17.37 21.69
C PHE A 144 3.11 17.00 22.54
N VAL A 145 2.95 17.04 23.86
CA VAL A 145 3.98 16.58 24.81
C VAL A 145 3.84 15.05 24.96
N PRO A 146 4.87 14.24 24.65
CA PRO A 146 4.80 12.80 24.88
C PRO A 146 4.65 12.50 26.37
N ALA A 147 3.62 11.75 26.74
CA ALA A 147 3.47 11.26 28.11
C ALA A 147 4.59 10.25 28.41
N HIS A 148 5.46 10.58 29.35
CA HIS A 148 6.41 9.63 29.94
C HIS A 148 5.62 8.57 30.74
N TRP A 149 5.75 7.31 30.34
CA TRP A 149 5.45 6.14 31.17
C TRP A 149 6.74 5.34 31.34
#